data_AF-B9ETJ8-F1
#
_entry.id   AF-B9ETJ8-F1
#
_cell.length_a   1.000
_cell.length_b   1.000
_cell.length_c   1.000
_cell.angle_alpha   90.00
_cell.angle_beta   90.00
_cell.angle_gamma   90.00
#
_symmetry.space_group_name_H-M   'P 1'
#
loop_
_entity.id
_entity.type
_entity.pdbx_description
1 polymer ?
#
loop_
_entity_poly.entity_id
_entity_poly.type
_entity_poly.pdbx_seq_one_letter_code
_entity_poly.pdbx_strand_id
1 'polypeptide(L)'
;MEIRFWEDTWLGLQPLKYQYPSLYNVVRKRHSTLVEVMSTTPLNVSFRRSIVGPKLVEWNDLISRLANITLSNEKDCFIWSLYKNGHFSVKSMYNAIINSNVIIHKRILWKVKVPLKIKVFMWFLHKKVILTKDNLIKRKWRGNKQCCFCNTQETIQHFFFDCHVARFSWRCVFFAFNIPPPHNA
;
A
#
# COMPACT_ATOMS: atom_id res chain seq x y z
N MET A 1 -0.36 18.40 -5.49
CA MET A 1 -0.71 17.88 -4.15
C MET A 1 -1.74 16.77 -4.31
N GLU A 2 -1.34 15.53 -4.04
CA GLU A 2 -2.11 14.29 -4.17
C GLU A 2 -2.64 13.78 -2.82
N ILE A 3 -2.32 14.46 -1.71
CA ILE A 3 -2.79 14.12 -0.35
C ILE A 3 -4.33 14.05 -0.32
N ARG A 4 -4.87 12.92 0.14
CA ARG A 4 -6.31 12.70 0.30
C ARG A 4 -6.79 13.27 1.63
N PHE A 5 -7.82 14.12 1.57
CA PHE A 5 -8.31 14.89 2.71
C PHE A 5 -8.73 14.00 3.89
N TRP A 6 -9.43 12.89 3.64
CA TRP A 6 -9.94 12.04 4.73
C TRP A 6 -9.01 10.89 5.11
N GLU A 7 -8.22 10.38 4.17
CA GLU A 7 -7.58 9.07 4.29
C GLU A 7 -6.10 9.13 4.65
N ASP A 8 -5.42 10.24 4.34
CA ASP A 8 -4.00 10.41 4.62
C ASP A 8 -3.78 11.23 5.91
N THR A 9 -2.64 11.02 6.58
CA THR A 9 -2.31 11.73 7.82
C THR A 9 -1.62 13.05 7.49
N TRP A 10 -2.41 14.12 7.37
CA TRP A 10 -1.89 15.48 7.11
C TRP A 10 -2.32 16.50 8.17
N LEU A 11 -3.32 16.18 9.00
CA LEU A 11 -3.77 17.02 10.11
C LEU A 11 -3.79 16.24 11.43
N GLY A 12 -2.72 16.38 12.23
CA GLY A 12 -2.55 15.66 13.49
C GLY A 12 -1.83 14.31 13.32
N LEU A 13 -2.08 13.36 14.25
CA LEU A 13 -1.34 12.09 14.33
C LEU A 13 -1.97 10.92 13.56
N GLN A 14 -3.23 11.05 13.14
CA GLN A 14 -3.96 10.02 12.40
C GLN A 14 -4.79 10.64 11.27
N PRO A 15 -5.21 9.86 10.26
CA PRO A 15 -6.14 10.34 9.24
C PRO A 15 -7.45 10.88 9.81
N LEU A 16 -8.05 11.87 9.15
CA LEU A 16 -9.32 12.47 9.59
C LEU A 16 -10.47 11.46 9.67
N LYS A 17 -10.45 10.38 8.87
CA LYS A 17 -11.44 9.29 8.96
C LYS A 17 -11.49 8.60 10.32
N TYR A 18 -10.39 8.58 11.08
CA TYR A 18 -10.35 7.99 12.42
C TYR A 18 -10.57 9.02 13.52
N GLN A 19 -10.23 10.30 13.27
CA GLN A 19 -10.54 11.40 14.19
C GLN A 19 -12.03 11.74 14.19
N TYR A 20 -12.67 11.72 13.01
CA TYR A 20 -14.10 12.04 12.82
C TYR A 20 -14.83 10.92 12.06
N PRO A 21 -14.94 9.72 12.63
CA PRO A 21 -15.56 8.57 11.96
C PRO A 21 -17.03 8.82 11.61
N SER A 22 -17.74 9.58 12.46
CA SER A 22 -19.16 9.89 12.29
C SER A 22 -19.44 10.75 11.04
N LEU A 23 -18.52 11.68 10.75
CA LEU A 23 -18.51 12.52 9.55
C LEU A 23 -18.08 11.69 8.32
N TYR A 24 -16.96 10.98 8.42
CA TYR A 24 -16.42 10.20 7.30
C TYR A 24 -17.42 9.18 6.73
N ASN A 25 -18.21 8.55 7.61
CA ASN A 25 -19.24 7.59 7.21
C ASN A 25 -20.31 8.19 6.29
N VAL A 26 -20.58 9.49 6.41
CA VAL A 26 -21.60 10.20 5.62
C VAL A 26 -21.01 11.03 4.48
N VAL A 27 -19.69 11.07 4.28
CA VAL A 27 -19.06 11.77 3.15
C VAL A 27 -19.41 11.09 1.81
N ARG A 28 -19.68 11.88 0.77
CA ARG A 28 -19.89 11.38 -0.61
C ARG A 28 -18.57 11.05 -1.29
N LYS A 29 -17.64 12.02 -1.35
CA LYS A 29 -16.33 11.88 -2.00
C LYS A 29 -15.22 11.59 -0.98
N ARG A 30 -15.00 10.31 -0.66
CA ARG A 30 -14.00 9.91 0.36
C ARG A 30 -12.56 10.10 -0.08
N HIS A 31 -12.31 10.02 -1.39
CA HIS A 31 -10.97 10.10 -1.97
C HIS A 31 -10.62 11.50 -2.52
N SER A 32 -11.41 12.53 -2.19
CA SER A 32 -11.10 13.90 -2.60
C SER A 32 -9.76 14.36 -2.04
N THR A 33 -9.01 15.10 -2.86
CA THR A 33 -7.71 15.64 -2.48
C THR A 33 -7.87 16.87 -1.58
N LEU A 34 -6.83 17.16 -0.82
CA LEU A 34 -6.75 18.33 0.04
C LEU A 34 -7.00 19.63 -0.74
N VAL A 35 -6.41 19.73 -1.94
CA VAL A 35 -6.61 20.88 -2.85
C VAL A 35 -8.04 20.99 -3.33
N GLU A 36 -8.67 19.88 -3.75
CA GLU A 36 -10.07 19.92 -4.20
C GLU A 36 -10.98 20.45 -3.08
N VAL A 37 -10.77 19.97 -1.85
CA VAL A 37 -11.60 20.31 -0.69
C VAL A 37 -11.39 21.77 -0.25
N MET A 38 -10.15 22.26 -0.22
CA MET A 38 -9.82 23.60 0.26
C MET A 38 -9.79 24.67 -0.84
N SER A 39 -10.09 24.32 -2.08
CA SER A 39 -10.15 25.26 -3.21
C SER A 39 -11.30 26.26 -3.14
N THR A 40 -12.31 26.00 -2.31
CA THR A 40 -13.51 26.84 -2.18
C THR A 40 -13.78 27.21 -0.73
N THR A 41 -14.44 28.35 -0.54
CA THR A 41 -15.02 28.77 0.73
C THR A 41 -16.53 28.96 0.53
N PRO A 42 -17.39 28.11 1.13
CA PRO A 42 -17.10 27.02 2.07
C PRO A 42 -16.38 25.82 1.43
N LEU A 43 -15.77 24.98 2.28
CA LEU A 43 -15.04 23.77 1.87
C LEU A 43 -15.88 22.90 0.92
N ASN A 44 -15.25 22.35 -0.12
CA ASN A 44 -15.88 21.47 -1.10
C ASN A 44 -16.06 20.04 -0.54
N VAL A 45 -16.84 19.93 0.54
CA VAL A 45 -17.21 18.65 1.16
C VAL A 45 -18.71 18.48 1.03
N SER A 46 -19.11 17.34 0.47
CA SER A 46 -20.53 16.98 0.35
C SER A 46 -20.84 15.73 1.17
N PHE A 47 -21.95 15.79 1.89
CA PHE A 47 -22.44 14.72 2.73
C PHE A 47 -23.68 14.05 2.11
N ARG A 48 -23.85 12.76 2.38
CA ARG A 48 -25.01 11.95 1.96
C ARG A 48 -26.27 12.28 2.75
N ARG A 49 -26.12 12.88 3.93
CA ARG A 49 -27.19 13.26 4.86
C ARG A 49 -26.88 14.64 5.42
N SER A 50 -27.91 15.35 5.88
CA SER A 50 -27.72 16.63 6.54
C SER A 50 -26.92 16.46 7.84
N ILE A 51 -26.01 17.40 8.11
CA ILE A 51 -25.15 17.40 9.29
C ILE A 51 -25.87 18.20 10.38
N VAL A 52 -26.37 17.52 11.41
CA VAL A 52 -27.12 18.11 12.52
C VAL A 52 -26.66 17.54 13.86
N GLY A 53 -26.94 18.27 14.95
CA GLY A 53 -26.63 17.82 16.31
C GLY A 53 -25.14 17.57 16.55
N PRO A 54 -24.74 16.44 17.17
CA PRO A 54 -23.34 16.14 17.48
C PRO A 54 -22.40 16.18 16.26
N LYS A 55 -22.90 15.80 15.07
CA LYS A 55 -22.11 15.86 13.84
C LYS A 55 -21.80 17.28 13.40
N LEU A 56 -22.71 18.23 13.66
CA LEU A 56 -22.48 19.64 13.36
C LEU A 56 -21.39 20.22 14.27
N VAL A 57 -21.35 19.79 15.53
CA VAL A 57 -20.27 20.15 16.46
C VAL A 57 -18.92 19.61 15.96
N GLU A 58 -18.85 18.32 15.59
CA GLU A 58 -17.65 17.73 14.99
C GLU A 58 -17.21 18.45 13.70
N TRP A 59 -18.17 18.85 12.85
CA TRP A 59 -17.88 19.56 11.62
C TRP A 59 -17.34 20.97 11.87
N ASN A 60 -17.92 21.69 12.82
CA ASN A 60 -17.45 23.02 13.22
C ASN A 60 -16.05 22.95 13.83
N ASP A 61 -15.79 21.97 14.69
CA ASP A 61 -14.46 21.72 15.25
C ASP A 61 -13.42 21.47 14.14
N LEU A 62 -13.77 20.64 13.15
CA LEU A 62 -12.91 20.42 11.98
C LEU A 62 -12.67 21.72 11.21
N ILE A 63 -13.71 22.52 10.92
CA ILE A 63 -13.56 23.81 10.23
C ILE A 63 -12.62 24.73 11.01
N SER A 64 -12.79 24.84 12.34
CA SER A 64 -11.93 25.67 13.19
C SER A 64 -10.47 25.26 13.12
N ARG A 65 -10.17 23.95 13.08
CA ARG A 65 -8.80 23.44 12.90
C ARG A 65 -8.21 23.76 11.53
N LEU A 66 -9.06 23.88 10.50
CA LEU A 66 -8.65 24.18 9.14
C LEU A 66 -8.46 25.69 8.89
N ALA A 67 -9.05 26.55 9.72
CA ALA A 67 -9.08 28.00 9.51
C ALA A 67 -7.68 28.63 9.35
N ASN A 68 -6.67 28.07 10.01
CA ASN A 68 -5.30 28.59 9.99
C ASN A 68 -4.36 27.83 9.03
N ILE A 69 -4.89 26.93 8.20
CA ILE A 69 -4.08 26.12 7.30
C ILE A 69 -3.99 26.79 5.93
N THR A 70 -2.78 27.22 5.58
CA THR A 70 -2.46 27.71 4.23
C THR A 70 -1.77 26.61 3.42
N LEU A 71 -2.34 26.24 2.28
CA LEU A 71 -1.71 25.27 1.38
C LEU A 71 -0.56 25.92 0.62
N SER A 72 0.61 25.29 0.61
CA SER A 72 1.72 25.66 -0.28
C SER A 72 1.61 24.91 -1.61
N ASN A 73 2.13 25.51 -2.68
CA ASN A 73 2.20 24.86 -4.00
C ASN A 73 3.47 23.99 -4.17
N GLU A 74 4.12 23.65 -3.05
CA GLU A 74 5.30 22.80 -3.05
C GLU A 74 4.93 21.34 -3.35
N LYS A 75 5.94 20.54 -3.73
CA LYS A 75 5.72 19.11 -3.94
C LYS A 75 5.52 18.42 -2.61
N ASP A 76 4.51 17.56 -2.55
CA ASP A 76 4.24 16.74 -1.38
C ASP A 76 5.48 15.91 -1.01
N CYS A 77 5.83 15.94 0.28
CA CYS A 77 6.93 15.17 0.84
C CYS A 77 6.41 14.18 1.88
N PHE A 78 6.99 12.98 1.91
CA PHE A 78 6.69 12.02 2.97
C PHE A 78 7.43 12.41 4.25
N ILE A 79 6.65 12.64 5.32
CA ILE A 79 7.18 12.92 6.65
C ILE A 79 7.05 11.66 7.50
N TRP A 80 8.14 11.26 8.13
CA TRP A 80 8.18 10.12 9.02
C TRP A 80 7.63 10.49 10.41
N SER A 81 6.39 10.07 10.70
CA SER A 81 5.68 10.45 11.93
C SER A 81 6.18 9.76 13.20
N LEU A 82 6.98 8.70 13.09
CA LEU A 82 7.48 7.94 14.25
C LEU A 82 8.73 8.56 14.89
N TYR A 83 9.24 9.68 14.34
CA TYR A 83 10.38 10.39 14.91
C TYR A 83 10.22 11.90 14.77
N LYS A 84 10.63 12.65 15.80
CA LYS A 84 10.33 14.10 15.92
C LYS A 84 10.93 14.96 14.81
N ASN A 85 12.01 14.51 14.18
CA ASN A 85 12.65 15.27 13.11
C ASN A 85 11.99 15.06 11.73
N GLY A 86 10.94 14.25 11.63
CA GLY A 86 10.23 13.99 10.38
C GLY A 86 11.01 13.15 9.36
N HIS A 87 12.23 12.72 9.69
CA HIS A 87 13.08 11.91 8.81
C HIS A 87 13.01 10.44 9.17
N PHE A 88 12.96 9.61 8.14
CA PHE A 88 13.05 8.17 8.29
C PHE A 88 14.43 7.80 8.86
N SER A 89 14.42 6.94 9.87
CA SER A 89 15.62 6.23 10.30
C SER A 89 15.28 4.79 10.66
N VAL A 90 16.19 3.87 10.33
CA VAL A 90 16.05 2.45 10.69
C VAL A 90 15.84 2.30 12.20
N LYS A 91 16.55 3.10 13.02
CA LYS A 91 16.41 3.13 14.49
C LYS A 91 14.97 3.44 14.93
N SER A 92 14.39 4.52 14.41
CA SER A 92 13.02 4.92 14.80
C SER A 92 11.97 3.92 14.34
N MET A 93 12.11 3.34 13.14
CA MET A 93 11.25 2.27 12.65
C MET A 93 11.35 1.03 13.52
N TYR A 94 12.56 0.60 13.86
CA TYR A 94 12.79 -0.57 14.70
C TYR A 94 12.19 -0.40 16.09
N ASN A 95 12.41 0.76 16.73
CA ASN A 95 11.81 1.08 18.03
C ASN A 95 10.27 1.07 17.96
N ALA A 96 9.69 1.64 16.90
CA ALA A 96 8.25 1.60 16.72
C ALA A 96 7.72 0.18 16.55
N ILE A 97 8.42 -0.68 15.81
CA ILE A 97 8.02 -2.09 15.62
C ILE A 97 8.13 -2.90 16.91
N ILE A 98 9.18 -2.70 17.72
CA ILE A 98 9.33 -3.41 19.00
C ILE A 98 8.28 -2.97 20.00
N ASN A 99 8.04 -1.66 20.09
CA ASN A 99 7.11 -1.09 21.08
C ASN A 99 5.65 -1.22 20.64
N SER A 100 5.39 -1.59 19.39
CA SER A 100 4.06 -1.90 18.92
C SER A 100 3.83 -3.40 19.04
N ASN A 101 2.67 -3.78 19.59
CA ASN A 101 2.22 -5.19 19.63
C ASN A 101 1.80 -5.67 18.22
N VAL A 102 2.58 -5.36 17.18
CA VAL A 102 2.29 -5.75 15.80
C VAL A 102 2.54 -7.24 15.67
N ILE A 103 1.44 -7.99 15.61
CA ILE A 103 1.48 -9.42 15.32
C ILE A 103 1.86 -9.59 13.85
N ILE A 104 3.11 -9.99 13.59
CA ILE A 104 3.56 -10.33 12.24
C ILE A 104 2.87 -11.63 11.80
N HIS A 105 1.78 -11.51 11.02
CA HIS A 105 0.96 -12.64 10.59
C HIS A 105 1.69 -13.66 9.69
N LYS A 106 2.79 -13.29 9.01
CA LYS A 106 3.48 -14.16 8.04
C LYS A 106 4.59 -15.02 8.64
N ARG A 107 4.33 -15.70 9.76
CA ARG A 107 5.32 -16.56 10.44
C ARG A 107 5.67 -17.83 9.67
N ILE A 108 4.76 -18.38 8.86
CA ILE A 108 4.94 -19.69 8.22
C ILE A 108 6.19 -19.70 7.34
N LEU A 109 6.36 -18.69 6.46
CA LEU A 109 7.49 -18.61 5.55
C LEU A 109 8.85 -18.62 6.28
N TRP A 110 8.93 -17.93 7.42
CA TRP A 110 10.16 -17.83 8.19
C TRP A 110 10.46 -19.07 9.03
N LYS A 111 9.44 -19.90 9.33
CA LYS A 111 9.58 -21.17 10.06
C LYS A 111 10.06 -22.33 9.19
N VAL A 112 9.94 -22.25 7.86
CA VAL A 112 10.38 -23.33 6.95
C VAL A 112 11.90 -23.58 7.10
N LYS A 113 12.32 -24.85 7.14
CA LYS A 113 13.74 -25.24 7.22
C LYS A 113 14.41 -25.19 5.84
N VAL A 114 14.55 -23.99 5.28
CA VAL A 114 15.27 -23.73 4.02
C VAL A 114 16.28 -22.59 4.18
N PRO A 115 17.31 -22.50 3.31
CA PRO A 115 18.26 -21.39 3.36
C PRO A 115 17.59 -20.02 3.30
N LEU A 116 18.17 -19.03 3.99
CA LEU A 116 17.59 -17.68 4.10
C LEU A 116 17.34 -17.03 2.73
N LYS A 117 18.24 -17.26 1.75
CA LYS A 117 18.09 -16.78 0.38
C LYS A 117 16.77 -17.24 -0.26
N ILE A 118 16.35 -18.48 -0.01
CA ILE A 118 15.09 -19.04 -0.52
C ILE A 118 13.90 -18.41 0.19
N LYS A 119 13.99 -18.18 1.52
CA LYS A 119 12.93 -17.48 2.27
C LYS A 119 12.70 -16.06 1.75
N VAL A 120 13.78 -15.30 1.54
CA VAL A 120 13.71 -13.94 0.99
C VAL A 120 13.12 -13.96 -0.42
N PHE A 121 13.54 -14.91 -1.25
CA PHE A 121 12.99 -15.08 -2.59
C PHE A 121 11.48 -15.37 -2.58
N MET A 122 11.04 -16.34 -1.76
CA MET A 122 9.62 -16.66 -1.58
C MET A 122 8.82 -15.48 -1.01
N TRP A 123 9.42 -14.67 -0.14
CA TRP A 123 8.79 -13.46 0.37
C TRP A 123 8.56 -12.43 -0.73
N PHE A 124 9.55 -12.21 -1.60
CA PHE A 124 9.40 -11.36 -2.78
C PHE A 124 8.38 -11.90 -3.77
N LEU A 125 8.36 -13.22 -3.99
CA LEU A 125 7.38 -13.87 -4.85
C LEU A 125 5.95 -13.63 -4.32
N HIS A 126 5.74 -13.85 -3.03
CA HIS A 126 4.46 -13.63 -2.37
C HIS A 126 4.04 -12.14 -2.35
N LYS A 127 5.00 -11.22 -2.31
CA LYS A 127 4.76 -9.77 -2.45
C LYS A 127 4.59 -9.32 -3.91
N LYS A 128 4.74 -10.23 -4.87
CA LYS A 128 4.68 -9.96 -6.32
C LYS A 128 5.70 -8.91 -6.80
N VAL A 129 6.89 -8.88 -6.17
CA VAL A 129 7.95 -7.88 -6.44
C VAL A 129 9.25 -8.45 -7.01
N ILE A 130 9.25 -9.73 -7.39
CA ILE A 130 10.41 -10.35 -8.06
C ILE A 130 10.70 -9.68 -9.41
N LEU A 131 11.93 -9.85 -9.89
CA LEU A 131 12.47 -9.20 -11.09
C LEU A 131 12.00 -9.82 -12.41
N THR A 132 10.70 -10.13 -12.52
CA THR A 132 10.09 -10.46 -13.81
C THR A 132 10.03 -9.22 -14.70
N LYS A 133 10.05 -9.41 -16.02
CA LYS A 133 10.09 -8.28 -16.97
C LYS A 133 8.91 -7.33 -16.81
N ASP A 134 7.70 -7.83 -16.50
CA ASP A 134 6.55 -6.97 -16.20
C ASP A 134 6.80 -6.02 -15.01
N ASN A 135 7.49 -6.50 -13.97
CA ASN A 135 7.86 -5.71 -12.80
C ASN A 135 9.03 -4.76 -13.08
N LEU A 136 9.99 -5.16 -13.90
CA LEU A 136 11.10 -4.30 -14.32
C LEU A 136 10.58 -3.08 -15.11
N ILE A 137 9.60 -3.28 -15.99
CA ILE A 137 9.01 -2.19 -16.79
C ILE A 137 8.29 -1.17 -15.91
N LYS A 138 7.59 -1.62 -14.86
CA LYS A 138 7.00 -0.72 -13.84
C LYS A 138 8.05 0.15 -13.15
N ARG A 139 9.31 -0.32 -13.11
CA ARG A 139 10.48 0.41 -12.58
C ARG A 139 11.26 1.18 -13.65
N LYS A 140 10.66 1.46 -14.81
CA LYS A 140 11.24 2.20 -15.94
C LYS A 140 12.43 1.50 -16.62
N TRP A 141 12.57 0.19 -16.48
CA TRP A 141 13.54 -0.58 -17.27
C TRP A 141 13.13 -0.61 -18.75
N ARG A 142 14.10 -0.39 -19.65
CA ARG A 142 13.91 -0.33 -21.10
C ARG A 142 14.41 -1.64 -21.73
N GLY A 143 13.52 -2.61 -21.90
CA GLY A 143 13.83 -3.85 -22.58
C GLY A 143 12.59 -4.65 -22.96
N ASN A 144 12.80 -5.80 -23.60
CA ASN A 144 11.70 -6.64 -24.10
C ASN A 144 10.89 -7.22 -22.91
N LYS A 145 9.55 -7.28 -23.06
CA LYS A 145 8.62 -7.85 -22.07
C LYS A 145 8.45 -9.36 -22.19
N GLN A 146 9.01 -9.97 -23.23
CA GLN A 146 8.81 -11.38 -23.56
C GLN A 146 9.69 -12.30 -22.71
N CYS A 147 9.16 -13.46 -22.34
CA CYS A 147 9.85 -14.54 -21.65
C CYS A 147 11.00 -15.06 -22.51
N CYS A 148 12.17 -15.27 -21.89
CA CYS A 148 13.35 -15.80 -22.56
C CYS A 148 13.18 -17.22 -23.11
N PHE A 149 12.19 -17.97 -22.62
CA PHE A 149 11.99 -19.37 -23.02
C PHE A 149 10.97 -19.53 -24.15
N CYS A 150 9.89 -18.74 -24.16
CA CYS A 150 8.76 -18.99 -25.06
C CYS A 150 8.19 -17.74 -25.76
N ASN A 151 8.87 -16.60 -25.64
CA ASN A 151 8.52 -15.34 -26.31
C ASN A 151 7.13 -14.75 -25.99
N THR A 152 6.36 -15.31 -25.06
CA THR A 152 5.12 -14.68 -24.55
C THR A 152 5.44 -13.69 -23.44
N GLN A 153 4.49 -12.83 -23.03
CA GLN A 153 4.75 -11.85 -21.95
C GLN A 153 5.19 -12.52 -20.64
N GLU A 154 6.33 -12.09 -20.10
CA GLU A 154 6.87 -12.63 -18.85
C GLU A 154 6.22 -11.95 -17.65
N THR A 155 5.38 -12.72 -16.96
CA THR A 155 4.80 -12.39 -15.67
C THR A 155 5.24 -13.44 -14.64
N ILE A 156 5.02 -13.17 -13.35
CA ILE A 156 5.25 -14.16 -12.28
C ILE A 156 4.49 -15.45 -12.57
N GLN A 157 3.21 -15.33 -12.92
CA GLN A 157 2.35 -16.46 -13.22
C GLN A 157 2.88 -17.26 -14.41
N HIS A 158 3.24 -16.57 -15.49
CA HIS A 158 3.79 -17.21 -16.66
C HIS A 158 5.13 -17.89 -16.37
N PHE A 159 6.06 -17.21 -15.72
CA PHE A 159 7.41 -17.70 -15.46
C PHE A 159 7.42 -18.94 -14.54
N PHE A 160 6.53 -19.01 -13.54
CA PHE A 160 6.49 -20.13 -12.59
C PHE A 160 5.50 -21.23 -12.95
N PHE A 161 4.50 -21.00 -13.81
CA PHE A 161 3.43 -21.97 -14.03
C PHE A 161 3.06 -22.17 -15.50
N ASP A 162 2.91 -21.11 -16.29
CA ASP A 162 2.35 -21.25 -17.65
C ASP A 162 3.39 -21.53 -18.73
N CYS A 163 4.65 -21.12 -18.51
CA CYS A 163 5.74 -21.35 -19.44
C CYS A 163 5.95 -22.85 -19.66
N HIS A 164 6.27 -23.27 -20.90
CA HIS A 164 6.48 -24.70 -21.19
C HIS A 164 7.62 -25.30 -20.33
N VAL A 165 8.68 -24.52 -20.05
CA VAL A 165 9.77 -24.94 -19.17
C VAL A 165 9.29 -25.12 -17.73
N ALA A 166 8.44 -24.22 -17.24
CA ALA A 166 7.86 -24.30 -15.91
C ALA A 166 6.93 -25.51 -15.78
N ARG A 167 6.03 -25.72 -16.76
CA ARG A 167 5.16 -26.91 -16.82
C ARG A 167 5.96 -28.20 -16.84
N PHE A 168 7.03 -28.26 -17.62
CA PHE A 168 7.92 -29.42 -17.65
C PHE A 168 8.55 -29.68 -16.28
N SER A 169 9.08 -28.62 -15.64
CA SER A 169 9.68 -28.72 -14.30
C SER A 169 8.68 -29.25 -13.26
N TRP A 170 7.44 -28.76 -13.28
CA TRP A 170 6.37 -29.25 -12.41
C TRP A 170 5.98 -30.70 -12.70
N ARG A 171 5.97 -31.13 -13.96
CA ARG A 171 5.76 -32.54 -14.30
C ARG A 171 6.86 -33.43 -13.72
N CYS A 172 8.12 -33.02 -13.82
CA CYS A 172 9.23 -33.76 -13.21
C CYS A 172 9.07 -33.88 -11.68
N VAL A 173 8.67 -32.79 -11.02
CA VAL A 173 8.39 -32.79 -9.57
C VAL A 173 7.23 -33.73 -9.23
N PHE A 174 6.16 -33.71 -10.03
CA PHE A 174 5.04 -34.62 -9.86
C PHE A 174 5.46 -36.09 -10.01
N PHE A 175 6.23 -36.43 -11.04
CA PHE A 175 6.71 -37.80 -11.23
C PHE A 175 7.66 -38.26 -10.12
N ALA A 176 8.54 -37.38 -9.62
CA ALA A 176 9.53 -37.75 -8.62
C ALA A 176 8.97 -37.77 -7.18
N PHE A 177 8.06 -36.87 -6.85
CA PHE A 177 7.62 -36.64 -5.47
C PHE A 177 6.10 -36.82 -5.27
N ASN A 178 5.34 -37.09 -6.33
CA ASN A 178 3.87 -37.15 -6.32
C ASN A 178 3.22 -35.86 -5.79
N ILE A 179 3.86 -34.70 -6.01
CA ILE A 179 3.36 -33.39 -5.61
C ILE A 179 2.72 -32.72 -6.84
N PRO A 180 1.39 -32.47 -6.84
CA PRO A 180 0.73 -31.83 -7.97
C PRO A 180 1.20 -30.38 -8.13
N PRO A 181 1.19 -29.84 -9.37
CA PRO A 181 1.49 -28.44 -9.59
C PRO A 181 0.53 -27.55 -8.79
N PRO A 182 1.00 -26.42 -8.23
CA PRO A 182 0.14 -25.48 -7.55
C PRO A 182 -0.91 -24.95 -8.53
N HIS A 183 -2.20 -25.05 -8.16
CA HIS A 183 -3.26 -24.40 -8.91
C HIS A 183 -3.23 -22.89 -8.64
N ASN A 184 -3.38 -22.11 -9.71
CA ASN A 184 -3.28 -20.64 -9.71
C ASN A 184 -3.98 -20.01 -8.49
N ALA A 185 -3.24 -19.20 -7.74
CA ALA A 185 -3.72 -18.36 -6.64
C ALA A 185 -3.73 -16.87 -7.03
#